data_AF-A0A158L580-F1
#
_entry.id   AF-A0A158L580-F1
#
_cell.length_a   1.000
_cell.length_b   1.000
_cell.length_c   1.000
_cell.angle_alpha   90.00
_cell.angle_beta   90.00
_cell.angle_gamma   90.00
#
_symmetry.space_group_name_H-M   'P 1'
#
loop_
_entity.id
_entity.type
_entity.pdbx_description
1 polymer ?
#
loop_
_entity_poly.entity_id
_entity_poly.type
_entity_poly.pdbx_seq_one_letter_code
_entity_poly.pdbx_strand_id
1 'polypeptide(L)'
;MDLTIRTVRLRDGQGAVHTIPFSQIKIVKNLSRDFANAVFEVRVPFSVDLEDVSRMIVEVGADLQRDFRLRKEILAPVEVWGLDRFEANWMVVKAQIKTRPLQQWSVARAFNARLKRKMDEAGIEIPVPHMRLHTPPNAPNAPNAGAQPDDGDQDESGQGIDANSERRRRPTSTTPLEQRAFKESPAPQPTAGQKGSKSSTDSPGSDTDRL
;
A
#
# COMPACT_ATOMS: atom_id res chain seq x y z
N MET A 1 -1.96 37.38 -5.95
CA MET A 1 -3.07 36.73 -6.70
C MET A 1 -3.95 37.88 -7.09
N ASP A 2 -4.03 38.15 -8.38
CA ASP A 2 -4.29 39.52 -8.83
C ASP A 2 -5.60 39.52 -9.59
N LEU A 3 -6.55 40.34 -9.14
CA LEU A 3 -7.91 40.38 -9.66
C LEU A 3 -8.15 41.73 -10.33
N THR A 4 -8.54 41.69 -11.60
CA THR A 4 -8.92 42.87 -12.38
C THR A 4 -10.41 42.81 -12.67
N ILE A 5 -11.06 43.95 -12.97
CA ILE A 5 -12.50 44.08 -13.27
C ILE A 5 -13.03 43.09 -14.34
N ARG A 6 -12.16 42.49 -15.17
CA ARG A 6 -12.54 41.55 -16.24
C ARG A 6 -11.88 40.17 -16.17
N THR A 7 -10.86 39.97 -15.33
CA THR A 7 -9.99 38.78 -15.37
C THR A 7 -9.51 38.35 -13.99
N VAL A 8 -9.47 37.02 -13.76
CA VAL A 8 -8.75 36.39 -12.65
C VAL A 8 -7.34 36.02 -13.13
N ARG A 9 -6.30 36.32 -12.34
CA ARG A 9 -4.97 35.70 -12.47
C ARG A 9 -4.69 34.80 -11.29
N LEU A 10 -4.57 33.49 -11.56
CA LEU A 10 -4.32 32.45 -10.56
C LEU A 10 -3.08 31.63 -10.93
N ARG A 11 -2.32 31.19 -9.92
CA ARG A 11 -1.16 30.32 -10.12
C ARG A 11 -1.51 28.92 -9.64
N ASP A 12 -1.19 27.89 -10.43
CA ASP A 12 -1.40 26.51 -10.05
C ASP A 12 -0.27 25.95 -9.18
N GLY A 13 -0.43 24.70 -8.72
CA GLY A 13 0.56 24.00 -7.90
C GLY A 13 1.84 23.57 -8.62
N GLN A 14 1.92 23.71 -9.95
CA GLN A 14 3.15 23.54 -10.74
C GLN A 14 3.82 24.89 -11.04
N GLY A 15 3.20 25.99 -10.64
CA GLY A 15 3.72 27.34 -10.79
C GLY A 15 3.27 28.06 -12.07
N ALA A 16 2.45 27.46 -12.95
CA ALA A 16 1.97 28.16 -14.15
C ALA A 16 0.89 29.20 -13.78
N VAL A 17 0.84 30.31 -14.53
CA VAL A 17 -0.10 31.42 -14.28
C VAL A 17 -1.22 31.40 -15.32
N HIS A 18 -2.43 31.09 -14.87
CA HIS A 18 -3.63 31.08 -15.69
C HIS A 18 -4.33 32.45 -15.59
N THR A 19 -4.69 33.01 -16.74
CA THR A 19 -5.45 34.28 -16.83
C THR A 19 -6.79 33.99 -17.49
N ILE A 20 -7.89 34.17 -16.76
CA ILE A 20 -9.23 33.73 -17.18
C ILE A 20 -10.20 34.92 -17.17
N PRO A 21 -10.86 35.26 -18.30
CA PRO A 21 -11.94 36.24 -18.34
C PRO A 21 -13.16 35.81 -17.55
N PHE A 22 -13.81 36.74 -16.84
CA PHE A 22 -14.99 36.44 -16.03
C PHE A 22 -16.16 35.84 -16.83
N SER A 23 -16.32 36.21 -18.11
CA SER A 23 -17.36 35.67 -18.99
C SER A 23 -17.26 34.15 -19.24
N GLN A 24 -16.13 33.52 -18.94
CA GLN A 24 -15.92 32.08 -19.07
C GLN A 24 -16.15 31.33 -17.74
N ILE A 25 -16.22 32.04 -16.60
CA ILE A 25 -16.30 31.44 -15.27
C ILE A 25 -17.77 31.23 -14.88
N LYS A 26 -18.26 29.99 -15.01
CA LYS A 26 -19.64 29.63 -14.64
C LYS A 26 -19.81 29.28 -13.15
N ILE A 27 -18.83 28.59 -12.56
CA ILE A 27 -18.88 28.08 -11.18
C ILE A 27 -17.49 28.23 -10.56
N VAL A 28 -17.42 28.68 -9.29
CA VAL A 28 -16.19 28.78 -8.51
C VAL A 28 -16.27 27.84 -7.32
N LYS A 29 -15.26 26.96 -7.16
CA LYS A 29 -15.09 26.12 -5.96
C LYS A 29 -14.02 26.74 -5.07
N ASN A 30 -14.39 27.12 -3.84
CA ASN A 30 -13.47 27.68 -2.85
C ASN A 30 -13.13 26.61 -1.79
N LEU A 31 -11.86 26.17 -1.77
CA LEU A 31 -11.35 25.16 -0.83
C LEU A 31 -10.79 25.77 0.48
N SER A 32 -10.85 27.09 0.61
CA SER A 32 -10.27 27.87 1.73
C SER A 32 -11.33 28.36 2.73
N ARG A 33 -12.61 28.11 2.49
CA ARG A 33 -13.73 28.63 3.29
C ARG A 33 -14.23 27.58 4.29
N ASP A 34 -14.54 28.03 5.51
CA ASP A 34 -15.16 27.28 6.61
C ASP A 34 -14.36 26.04 7.09
N PHE A 35 -14.31 24.97 6.31
CA PHE A 35 -13.55 23.75 6.58
C PHE A 35 -13.21 23.01 5.29
N ALA A 36 -12.27 22.07 5.34
CA ALA A 36 -11.98 21.15 4.25
C ALA A 36 -12.03 19.71 4.74
N ASN A 37 -12.53 18.79 3.92
CA ASN A 37 -12.54 17.36 4.26
C ASN A 37 -11.32 16.69 3.61
N ALA A 38 -10.47 16.07 4.42
CA ALA A 38 -9.46 15.14 3.98
C ALA A 38 -10.13 13.79 3.74
N VAL A 39 -10.49 13.50 2.49
CA VAL A 39 -11.04 12.20 2.07
C VAL A 39 -9.88 11.29 1.68
N PHE A 40 -9.92 10.03 2.11
CA PHE A 40 -8.92 9.02 1.79
C PHE A 40 -9.58 7.70 1.39
N GLU A 41 -8.94 7.02 0.44
CA GLU A 41 -9.34 5.72 -0.09
C GLU A 41 -8.32 4.68 0.35
N VAL A 42 -8.77 3.73 1.17
CA VAL A 42 -7.94 2.64 1.71
C VAL A 42 -8.21 1.38 0.90
N ARG A 43 -7.17 0.86 0.24
CA ARG A 43 -7.25 -0.38 -0.56
C ARG A 43 -6.84 -1.56 0.30
N VAL A 44 -7.71 -2.56 0.41
CA VAL A 44 -7.48 -3.78 1.19
C VAL A 44 -7.80 -5.03 0.38
N PRO A 45 -7.04 -6.12 0.52
CA PRO A 45 -7.36 -7.37 -0.16
C PRO A 45 -8.69 -7.97 0.34
N PHE A 46 -9.33 -8.79 -0.48
CA PHE A 46 -10.59 -9.48 -0.15
C PHE A 46 -10.49 -10.48 1.01
N SER A 47 -9.28 -10.81 1.47
CA SER A 47 -9.02 -11.75 2.57
C SER A 47 -9.15 -11.13 3.97
N VAL A 48 -9.32 -9.81 4.08
CA VAL A 48 -9.35 -9.08 5.36
C VAL A 48 -10.76 -8.62 5.69
N ASP A 49 -11.14 -8.71 6.96
CA ASP A 49 -12.44 -8.26 7.45
C ASP A 49 -12.57 -6.72 7.39
N LEU A 50 -13.74 -6.25 6.94
CA LEU A 50 -14.07 -4.83 6.85
C LEU A 50 -14.15 -4.15 8.23
N GLU A 51 -14.56 -4.88 9.26
CA GLU A 51 -14.67 -4.37 10.63
C GLU A 51 -13.29 -4.10 11.24
N ASP A 52 -12.32 -5.01 11.04
CA ASP A 52 -10.94 -4.80 11.49
C ASP A 52 -10.25 -3.65 10.72
N VAL A 53 -10.53 -3.52 9.42
CA VAL A 53 -10.05 -2.37 8.62
C VAL A 53 -10.66 -1.06 9.11
N SER A 54 -11.96 -1.05 9.44
CA SER A 54 -12.65 0.13 9.97
C SER A 54 -12.08 0.53 11.33
N ARG A 55 -11.82 -0.44 12.22
CA ARG A 55 -11.16 -0.23 13.52
C ARG A 55 -9.74 0.32 13.35
N MET A 56 -8.94 -0.24 12.45
CA MET A 56 -7.60 0.25 12.14
C MET A 56 -7.63 1.71 11.62
N ILE A 57 -8.59 2.07 10.76
CA ILE A 57 -8.75 3.45 10.29
C ILE A 57 -9.08 4.40 11.45
N VAL A 58 -9.97 3.99 12.37
CA VAL A 58 -10.31 4.77 13.58
C VAL A 58 -9.09 4.96 14.48
N GLU A 59 -8.30 3.91 14.73
CA GLU A 59 -7.05 3.98 15.49
C GLU A 59 -6.04 4.95 14.87
N VAL A 60 -5.79 4.83 13.55
CA VAL A 60 -4.88 5.72 12.82
C VAL A 60 -5.36 7.18 12.90
N GLY A 61 -6.67 7.44 12.81
CA GLY A 61 -7.25 8.76 12.98
C GLY A 61 -7.06 9.33 14.40
N ALA A 62 -7.21 8.49 15.43
CA ALA A 62 -6.94 8.86 16.82
C ALA A 62 -5.44 9.17 17.04
N ASP A 63 -4.54 8.37 16.49
CA ASP A 63 -3.09 8.62 16.51
C ASP A 63 -2.70 9.92 15.79
N LEU A 64 -3.41 10.25 14.71
CA LEU A 64 -3.22 11.51 13.97
C LEU A 64 -3.63 12.73 14.82
N GLN A 65 -4.69 12.61 15.63
CA GLN A 65 -5.12 13.64 16.58
C GLN A 65 -4.20 13.78 17.80
N ARG A 66 -3.42 12.74 18.14
CA ARG A 66 -2.40 12.79 19.21
C ARG A 66 -1.13 13.54 18.79
N ASP A 67 -0.85 13.66 17.49
CA ASP A 67 0.30 14.40 16.98
C ASP A 67 0.14 15.92 17.22
N PHE A 68 1.05 16.49 18.03
CA PHE A 68 1.06 17.92 18.35
C PHE A 68 1.08 18.84 17.11
N ARG A 69 1.67 18.39 16.00
CA ARG A 69 1.75 19.17 14.75
C ARG A 69 0.40 19.25 14.05
N LEU A 70 -0.33 18.14 14.00
CA LEU A 70 -1.55 17.98 13.19
C LEU A 70 -2.84 18.16 13.99
N ARG A 71 -2.81 17.99 15.33
CA ARG A 71 -3.97 18.19 16.22
C ARG A 71 -4.66 19.54 16.04
N LYS A 72 -3.90 20.60 15.70
CA LYS A 72 -4.44 21.96 15.46
C LYS A 72 -5.09 22.11 14.08
N GLU A 73 -4.80 21.20 13.14
CA GLU A 73 -5.32 21.18 11.77
C GLU A 73 -6.59 20.33 11.66
N ILE A 74 -6.79 19.39 12.59
CA ILE A 74 -7.95 18.48 12.64
C ILE A 74 -9.08 19.13 13.45
N LEU A 75 -10.29 19.14 12.89
CA LEU A 75 -11.49 19.74 13.50
C LEU A 75 -12.49 18.72 14.04
N ALA A 76 -12.43 17.46 13.59
CA ALA A 76 -13.31 16.37 14.01
C ALA A 76 -12.54 15.03 14.01
N PRO A 77 -13.02 13.98 14.71
CA PRO A 77 -12.53 12.61 14.52
C PRO A 77 -12.65 12.14 13.07
N VAL A 78 -11.98 11.02 12.78
CA VAL A 78 -12.18 10.29 11.53
C VAL A 78 -13.59 9.70 11.50
N GLU A 79 -14.24 9.86 10.35
CA GLU A 79 -15.54 9.29 10.04
C GLU A 79 -15.33 8.24 8.94
N VAL A 80 -15.63 6.98 9.25
CA VAL A 80 -15.54 5.88 8.30
C VAL A 80 -16.88 5.75 7.60
N TRP A 81 -16.88 5.89 6.26
CA TRP A 81 -18.08 5.69 5.44
C TRP A 81 -18.29 4.20 5.10
N GLY A 82 -17.23 3.39 5.24
CA GLY A 82 -17.24 1.96 4.97
C GLY A 82 -16.79 1.65 3.54
N LEU A 83 -17.25 0.51 3.03
CA LEU A 83 -16.92 0.01 1.70
C LEU A 83 -17.58 0.86 0.61
N ASP A 84 -16.77 1.55 -0.20
CA ASP A 84 -17.22 2.40 -1.31
C ASP A 84 -17.46 1.59 -2.59
N ARG A 85 -16.50 0.73 -2.94
CA ARG A 85 -16.52 -0.05 -4.18
C ARG A 85 -15.59 -1.25 -4.13
N PHE A 86 -15.84 -2.16 -5.06
CA PHE A 86 -14.95 -3.26 -5.41
C PHE A 86 -14.11 -2.89 -6.63
N GLU A 87 -12.81 -3.20 -6.61
CA GLU A 87 -11.91 -3.19 -7.76
C GLU A 87 -11.36 -4.61 -8.00
N ALA A 88 -10.70 -4.86 -9.12
CA ALA A 88 -10.44 -6.23 -9.63
C ALA A 88 -9.73 -7.19 -8.65
N ASN A 89 -8.86 -6.67 -7.78
CA ASN A 89 -8.06 -7.44 -6.83
C ASN A 89 -8.15 -6.91 -5.37
N TRP A 90 -9.00 -5.92 -5.10
CA TRP A 90 -9.12 -5.30 -3.77
C TRP A 90 -10.45 -4.58 -3.55
N MET A 91 -10.78 -4.39 -2.28
CA MET A 91 -11.88 -3.56 -1.80
C MET A 91 -11.37 -2.14 -1.52
N VAL A 92 -12.22 -1.12 -1.74
CA VAL A 92 -11.89 0.28 -1.42
C VAL A 92 -12.79 0.79 -0.30
N VAL A 93 -12.19 1.04 0.85
CA VAL A 93 -12.85 1.62 2.03
C VAL A 93 -12.65 3.13 2.02
N LYS A 94 -13.72 3.91 2.14
CA LYS A 94 -13.65 5.37 2.25
C LYS A 94 -13.83 5.85 3.68
N ALA A 95 -13.08 6.88 4.01
CA ALA A 95 -13.19 7.61 5.26
C ALA A 95 -12.78 9.08 5.04
N GLN A 96 -13.21 9.94 5.96
CA GLN A 96 -12.88 11.36 5.93
C GLN A 96 -12.46 11.89 7.31
N ILE A 97 -11.65 12.94 7.31
CA ILE A 97 -11.38 13.77 8.50
C ILE A 97 -11.73 15.21 8.16
N LYS A 98 -12.48 15.88 9.05
CA LYS A 98 -12.73 17.32 8.94
C LYS A 98 -11.48 18.08 9.37
N THR A 99 -11.00 18.97 8.52
CA THR A 99 -9.74 19.71 8.70
C THR A 99 -9.92 21.21 8.51
N ARG A 100 -8.97 21.99 8.99
CA ARG A 100 -8.85 23.42 8.65
C ARG A 100 -8.64 23.57 7.15
N PRO A 101 -9.18 24.64 6.53
CA PRO A 101 -9.03 24.83 5.09
C PRO A 101 -7.57 24.82 4.63
N LEU A 102 -7.32 24.26 3.45
CA LEU A 102 -6.01 24.00 2.85
C LEU A 102 -5.12 22.95 3.55
N GLN A 103 -5.47 22.46 4.74
CA GLN A 103 -4.68 21.44 5.45
C GLN A 103 -5.06 20.00 5.08
N GLN A 104 -6.12 19.79 4.30
CA GLN A 104 -6.60 18.46 3.93
C GLN A 104 -5.51 17.57 3.29
N TRP A 105 -4.57 18.16 2.52
CA TRP A 105 -3.47 17.42 1.91
C TRP A 105 -2.30 17.14 2.88
N SER A 106 -2.10 17.97 3.91
CA SER A 106 -1.13 17.73 4.99
C SER A 106 -1.60 16.50 5.80
N VAL A 107 -2.84 16.59 6.28
CA VAL A 107 -3.51 15.56 7.08
C VAL A 107 -3.63 14.24 6.31
N ALA A 108 -4.08 14.26 5.04
CA ALA A 108 -4.21 13.04 4.24
C ALA A 108 -2.86 12.32 4.01
N ARG A 109 -1.76 13.04 3.75
CA ARG A 109 -0.43 12.43 3.61
C ARG A 109 0.05 11.82 4.93
N ALA A 110 -0.14 12.54 6.03
CA ALA A 110 0.25 12.09 7.36
C ALA A 110 -0.61 10.92 7.89
N PHE A 111 -1.86 10.83 7.44
CA PHE A 111 -2.74 9.68 7.62
C PHE A 111 -2.23 8.48 6.82
N ASN A 112 -2.04 8.63 5.50
CA ASN A 112 -1.57 7.54 4.62
C ASN A 112 -0.22 6.94 5.08
N ALA A 113 0.71 7.77 5.55
CA ALA A 113 2.00 7.30 6.07
C ALA A 113 1.86 6.44 7.34
N ARG A 114 0.95 6.81 8.26
CA ARG A 114 0.65 6.04 9.48
C ARG A 114 -0.15 4.78 9.18
N LEU A 115 -1.14 4.88 8.29
CA LEU A 115 -1.94 3.76 7.83
C LEU A 115 -1.06 2.70 7.19
N LYS A 116 -0.12 3.07 6.31
CA LYS A 116 0.84 2.11 5.73
C LYS A 116 1.60 1.35 6.82
N ARG A 117 2.14 2.06 7.82
CA ARG A 117 2.86 1.43 8.94
C ARG A 117 1.95 0.49 9.75
N LYS A 118 0.69 0.87 10.00
CA LYS A 118 -0.29 0.01 10.68
C LYS A 118 -0.70 -1.21 9.87
N MET A 119 -0.82 -1.09 8.54
CA MET A 119 -1.02 -2.24 7.65
C MET A 119 0.18 -3.19 7.66
N ASP A 120 1.41 -2.64 7.62
CA ASP A 120 2.64 -3.42 7.75
C ASP A 120 2.71 -4.15 9.11
N GLU A 121 2.36 -3.46 10.22
CA GLU A 121 2.28 -4.02 11.59
C GLU A 121 1.22 -5.15 11.69
N ALA A 122 0.09 -5.02 10.98
CA ALA A 122 -1.01 -5.98 10.97
C ALA A 122 -0.83 -7.14 9.98
N GLY A 123 0.26 -7.16 9.18
CA GLY A 123 0.48 -8.15 8.12
C GLY A 123 -0.49 -8.02 6.93
N ILE A 124 -1.16 -6.87 6.78
CA ILE A 124 -2.04 -6.59 5.64
C ILE A 124 -1.17 -6.16 4.46
N GLU A 125 -0.80 -7.11 3.62
CA GLU A 125 0.00 -6.85 2.42
C GLU A 125 -0.76 -5.93 1.45
N ILE A 126 -0.07 -4.92 0.92
CA ILE A 126 -0.63 -4.00 -0.07
C ILE A 126 -0.84 -4.79 -1.37
N PRO A 127 -2.08 -4.88 -1.91
CA PRO A 127 -2.35 -5.70 -3.07
C PRO A 127 -1.54 -5.28 -4.30
N VAL A 128 -0.60 -6.12 -4.72
CA VAL A 128 0.00 -6.03 -6.06
C VAL A 128 -1.01 -6.55 -7.09
N PRO A 129 -1.08 -5.99 -8.31
CA PRO A 129 -1.96 -6.52 -9.34
C PRO A 129 -1.56 -7.93 -9.78
N HIS A 130 -2.42 -8.91 -9.50
CA HIS A 130 -2.24 -10.29 -9.95
C HIS A 130 -3.09 -10.55 -11.20
N MET A 131 -2.58 -11.37 -12.13
CA MET A 131 -3.33 -11.87 -13.28
C MET A 131 -3.30 -13.40 -13.27
N ARG A 132 -4.48 -14.03 -13.22
CA ARG A 132 -4.60 -15.50 -13.36
C ARG A 132 -4.78 -15.86 -14.83
N LEU A 133 -3.73 -16.42 -15.44
CA LEU A 133 -3.83 -17.02 -16.77
C LEU A 133 -4.50 -18.39 -16.67
N HIS A 134 -5.66 -18.54 -17.29
CA HIS A 134 -6.34 -19.82 -17.43
C HIS A 134 -5.97 -20.45 -18.79
N THR A 135 -4.91 -21.26 -18.82
CA THR A 135 -4.59 -22.07 -20.01
C THR A 135 -5.64 -23.19 -20.13
N PRO A 136 -6.39 -23.29 -21.24
CA PRO A 136 -7.35 -24.38 -21.40
C PRO A 136 -6.59 -25.72 -21.55
N PRO A 137 -7.14 -26.84 -21.04
CA PRO A 137 -6.44 -28.13 -20.94
C PRO A 137 -6.11 -28.81 -22.28
N ASN A 138 -6.50 -28.20 -23.42
CA ASN A 138 -6.18 -28.68 -24.76
C ASN A 138 -5.73 -27.54 -25.69
N ALA A 139 -4.98 -26.57 -25.17
CA ALA A 139 -4.18 -25.70 -26.03
C ALA A 139 -3.03 -26.54 -26.62
N PRO A 140 -2.92 -26.70 -27.95
CA PRO A 140 -1.71 -27.30 -28.53
C PRO A 140 -0.51 -26.43 -28.14
N ASN A 141 0.59 -27.05 -27.69
CA ASN A 141 1.80 -26.35 -27.28
C ASN A 141 2.16 -25.26 -28.30
N ALA A 142 2.11 -23.99 -27.88
CA ALA A 142 2.69 -22.91 -28.66
C ALA A 142 4.16 -23.28 -28.94
N PRO A 143 4.62 -23.19 -30.19
CA PRO A 143 5.88 -23.80 -30.59
C PRO A 143 7.03 -23.22 -29.78
N ASN A 144 7.91 -24.11 -29.29
CA ASN A 144 9.20 -23.73 -28.74
C ASN A 144 10.02 -23.04 -29.83
N ALA A 145 9.92 -21.72 -29.92
CA ALA A 145 10.78 -20.87 -30.72
C ALA A 145 12.15 -20.73 -30.02
N GLY A 146 12.82 -21.86 -29.85
CA GLY A 146 14.17 -22.00 -29.31
C GLY A 146 14.88 -23.05 -30.15
N ALA A 147 15.89 -22.62 -30.90
CA ALA A 147 16.53 -23.43 -31.93
C ALA A 147 17.09 -24.74 -31.37
N GLN A 148 16.80 -25.84 -32.06
CA GLN A 148 17.61 -27.05 -32.01
C GLN A 148 19.00 -26.68 -32.55
N PRO A 149 20.10 -26.86 -31.81
CA PRO A 149 21.42 -26.90 -32.42
C PRO A 149 21.48 -28.18 -33.28
N ASP A 150 21.96 -28.03 -34.50
CA ASP A 150 22.23 -29.13 -35.43
C ASP A 150 23.51 -29.84 -34.95
N ASP A 151 23.38 -31.08 -34.45
CA ASP A 151 24.53 -31.86 -33.97
C ASP A 151 25.34 -32.33 -35.19
N GLY A 152 26.59 -31.88 -35.29
CA GLY A 152 27.37 -31.97 -36.51
C GLY A 152 28.01 -33.33 -36.79
N ASP A 153 28.08 -33.66 -38.09
CA ASP A 153 29.02 -34.66 -38.60
C ASP A 153 30.48 -34.15 -38.48
N GLN A 154 31.38 -35.07 -38.16
CA GLN A 154 32.81 -34.84 -38.05
C GLN A 154 33.49 -35.01 -39.41
N ASP A 155 34.59 -34.30 -39.65
CA ASP A 155 35.80 -34.92 -40.24
C ASP A 155 37.04 -34.02 -40.05
N GLU A 156 38.22 -34.64 -40.07
CA GLU A 156 39.42 -34.14 -39.41
C GLU A 156 40.38 -33.26 -40.25
N SER A 157 41.25 -32.57 -39.48
CA SER A 157 42.68 -32.29 -39.78
C SER A 157 43.06 -31.03 -40.59
N GLY A 158 44.05 -30.30 -40.07
CA GLY A 158 44.70 -29.16 -40.74
C GLY A 158 45.29 -28.14 -39.76
N GLN A 159 46.62 -28.13 -39.59
CA GLN A 159 47.33 -27.25 -38.66
C GLN A 159 47.43 -25.80 -39.16
N GLY A 160 47.45 -24.82 -38.24
CA GLY A 160 47.67 -23.40 -38.58
C GLY A 160 47.78 -22.49 -37.37
N ILE A 161 48.98 -22.37 -36.81
CA ILE A 161 49.34 -21.33 -35.83
C ILE A 161 49.47 -19.96 -36.52
N ASP A 162 48.84 -18.90 -35.97
CA ASP A 162 49.54 -17.68 -35.51
C ASP A 162 48.63 -16.45 -35.22
N ALA A 163 49.20 -15.53 -34.43
CA ALA A 163 48.92 -14.08 -34.38
C ALA A 163 47.55 -13.56 -33.89
N ASN A 164 47.51 -13.32 -32.58
CA ASN A 164 47.33 -11.98 -31.98
C ASN A 164 46.37 -10.96 -32.66
N SER A 165 45.25 -10.64 -32.00
CA SER A 165 44.88 -9.22 -31.87
C SER A 165 44.18 -8.92 -30.53
N GLU A 166 44.84 -8.12 -29.70
CA GLU A 166 44.23 -7.49 -28.53
C GLU A 166 43.06 -6.57 -28.90
N ARG A 167 41.99 -6.61 -28.10
CA ARG A 167 41.26 -5.37 -27.73
C ARG A 167 40.49 -5.48 -26.41
N ARG A 168 40.90 -4.60 -25.48
CA ARG A 168 40.12 -4.03 -24.36
C ARG A 168 39.60 -4.98 -23.26
N ARG A 169 40.46 -5.18 -22.25
CA ARG A 169 40.01 -5.25 -20.85
C ARG A 169 39.94 -3.84 -20.24
N ARG A 170 38.84 -3.50 -19.57
CA ARG A 170 38.82 -2.89 -18.21
C ARG A 170 37.46 -3.20 -17.53
N PRO A 171 37.40 -3.27 -16.19
CA PRO A 171 36.34 -4.03 -15.50
C PRO A 171 35.39 -3.17 -14.68
N THR A 172 34.17 -3.67 -14.45
CA THR A 172 33.37 -3.35 -13.26
C THR A 172 32.62 -4.58 -12.77
N SER A 173 32.80 -4.85 -11.47
CA SER A 173 32.22 -5.91 -10.65
C SER A 173 30.71 -6.13 -10.76
N THR A 174 30.30 -7.41 -10.89
CA THR A 174 29.03 -7.91 -10.33
C THR A 174 29.31 -9.20 -9.57
N THR A 175 29.14 -9.16 -8.25
CA THR A 175 29.30 -10.31 -7.35
C THR A 175 28.14 -11.29 -7.53
N PRO A 176 28.36 -12.62 -7.71
CA PRO A 176 27.28 -13.59 -7.65
C PRO A 176 26.73 -13.71 -6.22
N LEU A 177 25.40 -13.68 -6.07
CA LEU A 177 24.74 -13.87 -4.78
C LEU A 177 24.80 -15.35 -4.37
N GLU A 178 25.51 -15.63 -3.28
CA GLU A 178 25.74 -16.99 -2.79
C GLU A 178 24.44 -17.64 -2.27
N GLN A 179 24.18 -18.87 -2.72
CA GLN A 179 22.99 -19.64 -2.33
C GLN A 179 23.11 -20.13 -0.89
N ARG A 180 22.44 -19.47 0.06
CA ARG A 180 22.26 -20.02 1.41
C ARG A 180 21.00 -20.86 1.51
N ALA A 181 21.19 -22.18 1.42
CA ALA A 181 20.18 -23.16 1.77
C ALA A 181 19.71 -22.95 3.22
N PHE A 182 18.44 -22.59 3.40
CA PHE A 182 17.81 -22.64 4.73
C PHE A 182 17.21 -24.02 4.95
N LYS A 183 17.74 -24.68 5.98
CA LYS A 183 17.42 -26.05 6.36
C LYS A 183 16.02 -26.11 6.96
N GLU A 184 15.19 -27.04 6.50
CA GLU A 184 13.88 -27.32 7.11
C GLU A 184 14.04 -27.63 8.61
N SER A 185 13.07 -27.19 9.40
CA SER A 185 12.90 -27.61 10.80
C SER A 185 11.44 -28.04 11.00
N PRO A 186 11.18 -29.20 11.64
CA PRO A 186 9.88 -29.86 11.59
C PRO A 186 8.84 -29.25 12.53
N ALA A 187 7.57 -29.56 12.26
CA ALA A 187 6.40 -29.13 13.02
C ALA A 187 6.39 -29.65 14.48
N PRO A 188 5.77 -28.91 15.42
CA PRO A 188 5.68 -29.33 16.82
C PRO A 188 4.66 -30.46 17.04
N GLN A 189 5.00 -31.39 17.93
CA GLN A 189 4.09 -32.41 18.48
C GLN A 189 3.71 -32.09 19.95
N PRO A 190 2.59 -32.64 20.47
CA PRO A 190 1.87 -32.05 21.60
C PRO A 190 2.45 -32.37 22.98
N THR A 191 2.24 -31.45 23.92
CA THR A 191 2.62 -31.60 25.33
C THR A 191 1.57 -32.38 26.14
N ALA A 192 2.03 -33.26 27.03
CA ALA A 192 1.16 -34.02 27.94
C ALA A 192 1.72 -34.09 29.37
N GLY A 193 0.90 -33.63 30.32
CA GLY A 193 0.96 -33.91 31.77
C GLY A 193 1.91 -33.08 32.65
N GLN A 194 1.71 -32.97 33.97
CA GLN A 194 0.48 -32.96 34.80
C GLN A 194 0.87 -32.56 36.25
N LYS A 195 -0.07 -31.99 37.03
CA LYS A 195 -0.09 -31.78 38.51
C LYS A 195 0.72 -30.57 39.05
N GLY A 196 0.19 -29.79 40.01
CA GLY A 196 -1.19 -29.78 40.56
C GLY A 196 -1.39 -28.93 41.83
N SER A 197 -2.63 -28.92 42.36
CA SER A 197 -3.08 -28.54 43.72
C SER A 197 -2.83 -27.11 44.26
N LYS A 198 -3.66 -26.51 45.15
CA LYS A 198 -5.10 -26.62 45.54
C LYS A 198 -5.37 -25.55 46.62
N SER A 199 -6.37 -24.67 46.46
CA SER A 199 -7.09 -23.90 47.53
C SER A 199 -8.04 -22.88 46.84
N SER A 200 -9.38 -22.81 46.95
CA SER A 200 -10.31 -22.75 48.11
C SER A 200 -9.92 -21.69 49.15
N THR A 201 -10.72 -20.70 49.56
CA THR A 201 -12.16 -20.36 49.37
C THR A 201 -12.30 -18.82 49.62
N ASP A 202 -13.44 -18.09 49.64
CA ASP A 202 -14.89 -18.38 49.62
C ASP A 202 -15.73 -17.17 49.09
N SER A 203 -17.07 -17.26 49.11
CA SER A 203 -18.04 -16.15 48.95
C SER A 203 -18.46 -15.57 50.32
N PRO A 204 -18.99 -14.32 50.46
CA PRO A 204 -20.38 -13.91 50.09
C PRO A 204 -20.38 -12.59 49.26
N GLY A 205 -21.46 -12.02 48.71
CA GLY A 205 -22.90 -12.01 49.06
C GLY A 205 -23.35 -10.55 49.31
N SER A 206 -24.61 -10.20 48.99
CA SER A 206 -25.18 -8.82 48.92
C SER A 206 -24.69 -7.96 47.72
N ASP A 207 -25.46 -7.03 47.15
CA ASP A 207 -26.85 -6.65 47.45
C ASP A 207 -27.65 -6.27 46.19
N THR A 208 -28.97 -6.35 46.27
CA THR A 208 -29.91 -6.00 45.18
C THR A 208 -30.64 -4.69 45.50
N ASP A 209 -31.26 -4.10 44.47
CA ASP A 209 -32.12 -2.91 44.50
C ASP A 209 -31.47 -1.53 44.75
N ARG A 210 -31.64 -0.66 43.75
CA ARG A 210 -31.68 0.80 43.91
C ARG A 210 -32.81 1.35 43.05
N LEU A 211 -33.54 2.30 43.65
CA LEU A 211 -34.58 3.14 43.04
C LEU A 211 -34.04 3.99 41.87
#